data_AF-A0A3D1BJ69-F1
#
_entry.id   AF-A0A3D1BJ69-F1
#
_cell.length_a   1.000
_cell.length_b   1.000
_cell.length_c   1.000
_cell.angle_alpha   90.00
_cell.angle_beta   90.00
_cell.angle_gamma   90.00
#
_symmetry.space_group_name_H-M   'P 1'
#
loop_
_entity.id
_entity.type
_entity.pdbx_description
1 polymer ?
#
loop_
_entity_poly.entity_id
_entity_poly.type
_entity_poly.pdbx_seq_one_letter_code
_entity_poly.pdbx_strand_id
1 'polypeptide(L)'
;MPQKINIKILVLVLPFFLLFIFFNSAYAQAPTSFVSISVKLSLCGDGIIEGSEECEGINLNDQTCNSLDFQEGTLSCDPACSFNTHLCIPYPPPETPNGPIVEEEQIDEVIETPTKNQFLEIFDENGDGILTSDEIPSIVITWVNAWTMSEENPICDLNDDLICNLYDFSILLYLIDSVGL
;
A
#
# COMPACT_ATOMS: atom_id res chain seq x y z
N MET A 1 -79.65 -33.58 -16.00
CA MET A 1 -80.11 -34.56 -14.99
C MET A 1 -79.32 -34.32 -13.72
N PRO A 2 -79.93 -33.95 -12.58
CA PRO A 2 -79.18 -33.64 -11.37
C PRO A 2 -78.64 -34.93 -10.74
N GLN A 3 -77.32 -35.05 -10.64
CA GLN A 3 -76.64 -36.18 -10.04
C GLN A 3 -76.84 -36.10 -8.51
N LYS A 4 -77.63 -37.01 -7.93
CA LYS A 4 -77.86 -37.06 -6.47
C LYS A 4 -76.58 -37.54 -5.80
N ILE A 5 -75.84 -36.62 -5.20
CA ILE A 5 -74.68 -36.94 -4.36
C ILE A 5 -75.17 -37.76 -3.16
N ASN A 6 -74.62 -38.96 -2.99
CA ASN A 6 -75.00 -39.84 -1.89
C ASN A 6 -74.37 -39.32 -0.60
N ILE A 7 -75.20 -38.78 0.30
CA ILE A 7 -74.78 -38.20 1.58
C ILE A 7 -73.91 -39.15 2.40
N LYS A 8 -74.12 -40.47 2.30
CA LYS A 8 -73.28 -41.47 2.98
C LYS A 8 -71.84 -41.51 2.44
N ILE A 9 -71.68 -41.33 1.13
CA ILE A 9 -70.37 -41.25 0.48
C ILE A 9 -69.68 -39.96 0.91
N LEU A 10 -70.40 -38.84 0.97
CA LEU A 10 -69.86 -37.55 1.42
C LEU A 10 -69.34 -37.62 2.87
N VAL A 11 -70.09 -38.25 3.78
CA VAL A 11 -69.69 -38.42 5.18
C VAL A 11 -68.48 -39.36 5.34
N LEU A 12 -68.29 -40.32 4.43
CA LEU A 12 -67.14 -41.23 4.45
C LEU A 12 -65.85 -40.60 3.88
N VAL A 13 -65.95 -39.75 2.86
CA VAL A 13 -64.77 -39.16 2.18
C VAL A 13 -64.31 -37.84 2.79
N LEU A 14 -65.20 -37.06 3.40
CA LEU A 14 -64.89 -35.78 4.04
C LEU A 14 -63.80 -35.88 5.13
N PRO A 15 -63.83 -36.83 6.09
CA PRO A 15 -62.78 -36.93 7.11
C PRO A 15 -61.42 -37.34 6.52
N PHE A 16 -61.43 -38.16 5.46
CA PHE A 16 -60.20 -38.58 4.77
C PHE A 16 -59.57 -37.42 3.98
N PHE A 17 -60.41 -36.60 3.34
CA PHE A 17 -59.99 -35.40 2.61
C PHE A 17 -59.46 -34.32 3.57
N LEU A 18 -60.12 -34.12 4.72
CA LEU A 18 -59.63 -33.22 5.77
C LEU A 18 -58.30 -33.70 6.34
N LEU A 19 -58.15 -34.99 6.66
CA LEU A 19 -56.87 -35.57 7.09
C LEU A 19 -55.77 -35.34 6.04
N PHE A 20 -56.07 -35.56 4.75
CA PHE A 20 -55.11 -35.32 3.68
C PHE A 20 -54.65 -33.86 3.64
N ILE A 21 -55.55 -32.89 3.82
CA ILE A 21 -55.19 -31.46 3.89
C ILE A 21 -54.30 -31.16 5.11
N PHE A 22 -54.62 -31.73 6.28
CA PHE A 22 -53.82 -31.57 7.51
C PHE A 22 -52.44 -32.24 7.43
N PHE A 23 -52.31 -33.39 6.73
CA PHE A 23 -51.03 -34.07 6.56
C PHE A 23 -50.11 -33.41 5.52
N ASN A 24 -50.66 -32.75 4.49
CA ASN A 24 -49.87 -32.08 3.46
C ASN A 24 -49.35 -30.69 3.91
N SER A 25 -49.95 -30.08 4.93
CA SER A 25 -49.54 -28.75 5.42
C SER A 25 -48.33 -28.80 6.39
N ALA A 26 -47.82 -29.98 6.73
CA ALA A 26 -46.65 -30.16 7.59
C ALA A 26 -45.31 -30.25 6.85
N TYR A 27 -45.29 -30.17 5.51
CA TYR A 27 -44.09 -30.34 4.68
C TYR A 27 -43.77 -29.09 3.87
N ALA A 28 -43.28 -28.02 4.50
CA ALA A 28 -42.67 -26.94 3.72
C ALA A 28 -41.75 -26.02 4.53
N GLN A 29 -40.78 -26.55 5.29
CA GLN A 29 -39.56 -25.77 5.56
C GLN A 29 -38.44 -26.70 6.01
N ALA A 30 -37.50 -26.99 5.11
CA ALA A 30 -36.16 -27.37 5.51
C ALA A 30 -35.47 -26.10 6.06
N PRO A 31 -34.80 -26.15 7.22
CA PRO A 31 -33.99 -25.03 7.68
C PRO A 31 -32.83 -24.85 6.70
N THR A 32 -32.89 -23.83 5.85
CA THR A 32 -31.73 -23.41 5.07
C THR A 32 -30.81 -22.66 6.02
N SER A 33 -29.82 -23.36 6.55
CA SER A 33 -28.68 -22.73 7.23
C SER A 33 -27.93 -21.90 6.20
N PHE A 34 -28.10 -20.57 6.24
CA PHE A 34 -27.23 -19.67 5.49
C PHE A 34 -25.93 -19.51 6.28
N VAL A 35 -24.82 -19.77 5.61
CA VAL A 35 -23.48 -19.48 6.14
C VAL A 35 -23.14 -18.07 5.71
N SER A 36 -22.98 -17.15 6.66
CA SER A 36 -22.48 -15.80 6.39
C SER A 36 -20.97 -15.77 6.61
N ILE A 37 -20.23 -15.42 5.57
CA ILE A 37 -18.80 -15.10 5.65
C ILE A 37 -18.70 -13.57 5.63
N SER A 38 -17.99 -13.00 6.60
CA SER A 38 -17.61 -11.58 6.59
C SER A 38 -16.13 -11.50 6.29
N VAL A 39 -15.77 -10.67 5.31
CA VAL A 39 -14.38 -10.34 4.97
C VAL A 39 -14.18 -8.90 5.39
N LYS A 40 -13.19 -8.67 6.26
CA LYS A 40 -12.71 -7.34 6.58
C LYS A 40 -11.56 -7.01 5.63
N LEU A 41 -11.67 -5.91 4.91
CA LEU A 41 -10.63 -5.42 4.02
C LEU A 41 -9.85 -4.33 4.76
N SER A 42 -8.55 -4.54 4.93
CA SER A 42 -7.62 -3.52 5.42
C SER A 42 -7.41 -2.48 4.34
N LEU A 43 -7.50 -1.20 4.66
CA LEU A 43 -7.35 -0.10 3.71
C LEU A 43 -6.35 0.91 4.25
N CYS A 44 -5.17 0.92 3.63
CA CYS A 44 -4.17 1.93 3.96
C CYS A 44 -4.68 3.35 3.70
N GLY A 45 -4.47 4.24 4.68
CA GLY A 45 -4.85 5.65 4.65
C GLY A 45 -6.26 5.93 5.19
N ASP A 46 -6.89 4.97 5.85
CA ASP A 46 -8.19 5.17 6.51
C ASP A 46 -8.07 5.70 7.96
N GLY A 47 -6.83 5.81 8.46
CA GLY A 47 -6.50 6.33 9.78
C GLY A 47 -6.64 5.31 10.92
N ILE A 48 -6.92 4.04 10.63
CA ILE A 48 -7.07 2.95 11.59
C ILE A 48 -6.08 1.85 11.26
N ILE A 49 -5.11 1.59 12.14
CA ILE A 49 -4.16 0.50 11.91
C ILE A 49 -4.89 -0.84 12.06
N GLU A 50 -5.01 -1.57 10.96
CA GLU A 50 -5.65 -2.88 10.92
C GLU A 50 -4.95 -3.88 9.99
N GLY A 51 -5.35 -5.15 10.09
CA GLY A 51 -4.83 -6.20 9.20
C GLY A 51 -3.31 -6.37 9.29
N SER A 52 -2.62 -5.98 8.22
CA SER A 52 -1.17 -6.07 8.04
C SER A 52 -0.48 -4.70 8.02
N GLU A 53 -1.20 -3.63 8.35
CA GLU A 53 -0.64 -2.28 8.42
C GLU A 53 0.26 -2.15 9.65
N GLU A 54 1.43 -1.53 9.45
CA GLU A 54 2.38 -1.24 10.51
C GLU A 54 2.12 0.13 11.13
N CYS A 55 1.59 1.07 10.33
CA CYS A 55 1.30 2.45 10.66
C CYS A 55 0.13 3.00 9.80
N GLU A 56 -0.39 4.18 10.14
CA GLU A 56 -1.45 4.89 9.42
C GLU A 56 -1.24 6.41 9.43
N GLY A 57 -0.75 6.97 8.32
CA GLY A 57 -0.47 8.40 8.21
C GLY A 57 0.51 8.88 9.30
N ILE A 58 0.01 9.64 10.29
CA ILE A 58 0.81 10.10 11.44
C ILE A 58 0.74 9.14 12.64
N ASN A 59 -0.16 8.17 12.62
CA ASN A 59 -0.25 7.13 13.64
C ASN A 59 0.80 6.07 13.36
N LEU A 60 1.96 6.18 14.01
CA LEU A 60 3.09 5.26 13.81
C LEU A 60 3.05 4.04 14.72
N ASN A 61 1.88 3.69 15.28
CA ASN A 61 1.73 2.56 16.21
C ASN A 61 2.70 2.62 17.40
N ASP A 62 2.91 3.84 17.92
CA ASP A 62 3.89 4.17 18.96
C ASP A 62 5.35 3.78 18.63
N GLN A 63 5.66 3.50 17.36
CA GLN A 63 7.02 3.23 16.91
C GLN A 63 7.78 4.52 16.58
N THR A 64 9.10 4.42 16.65
CA THR A 64 10.07 5.47 16.36
C THR A 64 11.28 4.83 15.67
N CYS A 65 12.16 5.62 15.05
CA CYS A 65 13.44 5.11 14.56
C CYS A 65 14.19 4.31 15.65
N ASN A 66 14.19 4.82 16.88
CA ASN A 66 14.81 4.16 18.04
C ASN A 66 14.22 2.80 18.39
N SER A 67 12.91 2.59 18.21
CA SER A 67 12.29 1.29 18.49
C SER A 67 12.50 0.28 17.37
N LEU A 68 12.99 0.72 16.20
CA LEU A 68 13.33 -0.09 15.03
C LEU A 68 14.85 -0.28 14.87
N ASP A 69 15.62 -0.18 15.97
CA ASP A 69 17.08 -0.36 16.02
C ASP A 69 17.92 0.72 15.28
N PHE A 70 17.36 1.91 15.06
CA PHE A 70 18.11 3.09 14.60
C PHE A 70 18.51 4.00 15.77
N GLN A 71 19.52 4.85 15.57
CA GLN A 71 20.01 5.75 16.61
C GLN A 71 19.06 6.93 16.86
N GLU A 72 18.55 7.54 15.78
CA GLU A 72 17.68 8.72 15.83
C GLU A 72 17.00 8.94 14.46
N GLY A 73 16.32 10.07 14.29
CA GLY A 73 15.67 10.46 13.04
C GLY A 73 14.15 10.58 13.17
N THR A 74 13.49 10.67 12.01
CA THR A 74 12.02 10.77 11.93
C THR A 74 11.46 9.54 11.24
N LEU A 75 10.64 8.76 11.94
CA LEU A 75 9.89 7.66 11.33
C LEU A 75 8.65 8.22 10.64
N SER A 76 8.32 7.72 9.46
CA SER A 76 7.06 8.06 8.76
C SER A 76 6.34 6.80 8.29
N CYS A 77 5.11 6.96 7.82
CA CYS A 77 4.31 5.88 7.24
C CYS A 77 4.24 6.04 5.73
N ASP A 78 4.59 5.00 4.99
CA ASP A 78 4.52 5.04 3.53
C ASP A 78 3.07 4.80 3.00
N PRO A 79 2.81 5.03 1.70
CA PRO A 79 1.51 4.79 1.09
C PRO A 79 1.07 3.31 1.05
N ALA A 80 1.95 2.37 1.41
CA ALA A 80 1.64 0.96 1.59
C ALA A 80 1.40 0.60 3.07
N CYS A 81 1.39 1.61 3.97
CA CYS A 81 1.22 1.49 5.41
C CYS A 81 2.28 0.61 6.08
N SER A 82 3.50 0.65 5.54
CA SER A 82 4.70 0.12 6.16
C SER A 82 5.54 1.24 6.75
N PHE A 83 6.38 0.89 7.73
CA PHE A 83 7.32 1.84 8.32
C PHE A 83 8.33 2.33 7.29
N ASN A 84 8.37 3.64 7.05
CA ASN A 84 9.40 4.27 6.24
C ASN A 84 10.54 4.78 7.12
N THR A 85 11.67 4.07 7.05
CA THR A 85 12.88 4.37 7.84
C THR A 85 13.89 5.22 7.09
N HIS A 86 13.56 5.79 5.93
CA HIS A 86 14.52 6.55 5.10
C HIS A 86 15.08 7.78 5.81
N LEU A 87 14.31 8.40 6.70
CA LEU A 87 14.74 9.53 7.54
C LEU A 87 15.25 9.09 8.93
N CYS A 88 15.48 7.78 9.12
CA CYS A 88 16.14 7.25 10.31
C CYS A 88 17.65 7.19 10.11
N ILE A 89 18.40 7.49 11.16
CA ILE A 89 19.87 7.48 11.16
C ILE A 89 20.35 6.16 11.79
N PRO A 90 21.08 5.29 11.05
CA PRO A 90 21.58 4.03 11.59
C PRO A 90 22.68 4.27 12.62
N TYR A 91 22.90 3.29 13.51
CA TYR A 91 24.05 3.36 14.41
C TYR A 91 25.36 3.40 13.61
N PRO A 92 26.28 4.34 13.89
CA PRO A 92 27.58 4.32 13.27
C PRO A 92 28.26 3.00 13.62
N PRO A 93 28.94 2.34 12.65
CA PRO A 93 29.74 1.18 12.95
C PRO A 93 30.76 1.55 14.06
N PRO A 94 31.03 0.66 15.03
CA PRO A 94 31.91 0.98 16.15
C PRO A 94 33.25 1.47 15.62
N GLU A 95 33.56 2.73 15.93
CA GLU A 95 34.77 3.41 15.50
C GLU A 95 35.99 2.62 15.99
N THR A 96 36.81 2.13 15.05
CA THR A 96 38.16 1.68 15.40
C THR A 96 39.02 2.92 15.63
N PRO A 97 39.86 2.99 16.69
CA PRO A 97 40.63 4.19 16.95
C PRO A 97 41.71 4.40 15.87
N ASN A 98 41.62 5.56 15.21
CA ASN A 98 42.61 6.21 14.33
C ASN A 98 42.69 5.74 12.86
N GLY A 99 41.93 6.39 11.99
CA GLY A 99 42.22 6.55 10.55
C GLY A 99 42.82 7.94 10.25
N PRO A 100 43.53 8.14 9.12
CA PRO A 100 44.31 9.34 8.86
C PRO A 100 43.43 10.56 8.56
N ILE A 101 43.84 11.72 9.08
CA ILE A 101 43.29 13.04 8.76
C ILE A 101 43.61 13.33 7.29
N VAL A 102 42.59 13.45 6.44
CA VAL A 102 42.74 14.03 5.09
C VAL A 102 42.47 15.53 5.24
N GLU A 103 43.50 16.33 5.01
CA GLU A 103 43.44 17.79 5.00
C GLU A 103 42.56 18.25 3.83
N GLU A 104 41.59 19.15 4.10
CA GLU A 104 40.73 19.77 3.09
C GLU A 104 41.57 20.55 2.07
N GLU A 105 41.69 20.02 0.86
CA GLU A 105 42.27 20.75 -0.28
C GLU A 105 41.16 21.51 -1.03
N GLN A 106 41.41 22.80 -1.19
CA GLN A 106 40.58 23.84 -1.80
C GLN A 106 40.02 23.42 -3.17
N ILE A 107 38.69 23.32 -3.30
CA ILE A 107 38.03 23.05 -4.59
C ILE A 107 37.78 24.37 -5.30
N ASP A 108 38.50 24.60 -6.40
CA ASP A 108 38.18 25.64 -7.38
C ASP A 108 36.83 25.30 -8.04
N GLU A 109 35.93 26.29 -8.06
CA GLU A 109 34.59 26.23 -8.63
C GLU A 109 34.62 25.87 -10.12
N VAL A 110 34.46 24.58 -10.42
CA VAL A 110 33.98 24.09 -11.72
C VAL A 110 32.55 23.62 -11.47
N ILE A 111 31.57 24.52 -11.67
CA ILE A 111 30.17 24.12 -11.81
C ILE A 111 30.03 23.47 -13.19
N GLU A 112 30.51 22.23 -13.32
CA GLU A 112 29.96 21.33 -14.32
C GLU A 112 28.56 20.99 -13.82
N THR A 113 27.54 21.42 -14.57
CA THR A 113 26.17 20.95 -14.41
C THR A 113 26.21 19.42 -14.25
N PRO A 114 25.65 18.84 -13.17
CA PRO A 114 25.73 17.41 -12.95
C PRO A 114 25.19 16.72 -14.19
N THR A 115 26.03 15.91 -14.84
CA THR A 115 25.58 15.10 -15.96
C THR A 115 24.42 14.24 -15.52
N LYS A 116 23.43 14.02 -16.39
CA LYS A 116 22.19 13.23 -16.17
C LYS A 116 22.33 12.01 -15.24
N ASN A 117 23.49 11.37 -15.18
CA ASN A 117 23.77 10.19 -14.35
C ASN A 117 24.02 10.53 -12.87
N GLN A 118 24.62 11.68 -12.54
CA GLN A 118 24.80 12.14 -11.14
C GLN A 118 23.49 12.53 -10.47
N PHE A 119 22.53 13.01 -11.27
CA PHE A 119 21.23 13.40 -10.74
C PHE A 119 20.39 12.19 -10.32
N LEU A 120 20.60 11.04 -10.97
CA LEU A 120 19.84 9.82 -10.71
C LEU A 120 20.36 9.04 -9.49
N GLU A 121 21.53 9.38 -8.97
CA GLU A 121 22.09 8.79 -7.74
C GLU A 121 21.16 8.97 -6.54
N ILE A 122 20.36 10.05 -6.50
CA ILE A 122 19.39 10.29 -5.42
C ILE A 122 18.21 9.31 -5.44
N PHE A 123 18.01 8.61 -6.56
CA PHE A 123 16.93 7.66 -6.79
C PHE A 123 17.41 6.20 -6.72
N ASP A 124 18.72 5.98 -6.67
CA ASP A 124 19.38 4.68 -6.49
C ASP A 124 19.54 4.42 -4.99
N GLU A 125 18.66 3.59 -4.43
CA GLU A 125 18.59 3.37 -2.99
C GLU A 125 19.76 2.50 -2.50
N ASN A 126 20.22 1.57 -3.35
CA ASN A 126 21.21 0.58 -2.98
C ASN A 126 22.65 0.98 -3.40
N GLY A 127 22.79 2.03 -4.22
CA GLY A 127 24.05 2.59 -4.69
C GLY A 127 24.79 1.73 -5.71
N ASP A 128 24.10 0.80 -6.39
CA ASP A 128 24.69 -0.10 -7.38
C ASP A 128 24.80 0.52 -8.78
N GLY A 129 24.30 1.74 -8.92
CA GLY A 129 24.28 2.50 -10.16
C GLY A 129 23.20 2.00 -11.13
N ILE A 130 22.17 1.29 -10.69
CA ILE A 130 21.11 0.77 -11.56
C ILE A 130 19.76 0.99 -10.91
N LEU A 131 18.89 1.77 -11.57
CA LEU A 131 17.50 1.89 -11.13
C LEU A 131 16.71 0.65 -11.56
N THR A 132 16.27 -0.13 -10.57
CA THR A 132 15.51 -1.36 -10.78
C THR A 132 14.04 -1.21 -10.37
N SER A 133 13.20 -2.14 -10.82
CA SER A 133 11.79 -2.17 -10.44
C SER A 133 11.55 -2.27 -8.92
N ASP A 134 12.51 -2.84 -8.18
CA ASP A 134 12.40 -3.02 -6.74
C ASP A 134 12.55 -1.69 -5.97
N GLU A 135 13.14 -0.68 -6.60
CA GLU A 135 13.35 0.67 -6.04
C GLU A 135 12.23 1.65 -6.39
N ILE A 136 11.27 1.24 -7.24
CA ILE A 136 10.11 2.06 -7.63
C ILE A 136 9.44 2.76 -6.43
N PRO A 137 9.19 2.09 -5.28
CA PRO A 137 8.57 2.76 -4.13
C PRO A 137 9.39 3.96 -3.64
N SER A 138 10.70 3.79 -3.46
CA SER A 138 11.62 4.84 -2.99
C SER A 138 11.79 5.94 -4.05
N ILE A 139 11.91 5.56 -5.32
CA ILE A 139 11.94 6.48 -6.47
C ILE A 139 10.71 7.39 -6.49
N VAL A 140 9.51 6.81 -6.36
CA VAL A 140 8.24 7.54 -6.33
C VAL A 140 8.19 8.49 -5.14
N ILE A 141 8.56 8.02 -3.95
CA ILE A 141 8.51 8.84 -2.72
C ILE A 141 9.46 10.04 -2.84
N THR A 142 10.71 9.81 -3.24
CA THR A 142 11.70 10.89 -3.41
C THR A 142 11.22 11.93 -4.40
N TRP A 143 10.69 11.50 -5.55
CA TRP A 143 10.20 12.42 -6.59
C TRP A 143 8.94 13.18 -6.14
N VAL A 144 7.97 12.51 -5.51
CA VAL A 144 6.73 13.13 -5.01
C VAL A 144 7.02 14.13 -3.88
N ASN A 145 7.94 13.81 -2.97
CA ASN A 145 8.34 14.74 -1.91
C ASN A 145 8.96 16.01 -2.50
N ALA A 146 9.82 15.88 -3.51
CA ALA A 146 10.38 17.04 -4.20
C ALA A 146 9.31 17.89 -4.89
N TRP A 147 8.41 17.24 -5.64
CA TRP A 147 7.34 17.89 -6.40
C TRP A 147 6.35 18.63 -5.50
N THR A 148 5.97 18.03 -4.38
CA THR A 148 5.03 18.64 -3.43
C THR A 148 5.64 19.80 -2.64
N MET A 149 6.96 19.91 -2.58
CA MET A 149 7.66 21.03 -1.94
C MET A 149 7.75 22.28 -2.82
N SER A 150 8.00 22.12 -4.13
CA SER A 150 8.04 23.23 -5.09
C SER A 150 7.88 22.71 -6.51
N GLU A 151 7.15 23.47 -7.33
CA GLU A 151 7.06 23.23 -8.78
C GLU A 151 8.38 23.52 -9.50
N GLU A 152 9.35 24.18 -8.85
CA GLU A 152 10.68 24.49 -9.39
C GLU A 152 11.79 23.69 -8.63
N ASN A 153 11.43 22.59 -7.98
CA ASN A 153 12.40 21.84 -7.19
C ASN A 153 13.39 21.08 -8.10
N PRO A 154 14.70 21.33 -8.00
CA PRO A 154 15.67 20.72 -8.89
C PRO A 154 15.65 19.19 -8.82
N ILE A 155 15.23 18.56 -7.71
CA ILE A 155 15.17 17.08 -7.54
C ILE A 155 14.12 16.41 -8.43
N CYS A 156 13.04 17.10 -8.78
CA CYS A 156 11.99 16.52 -9.63
C CYS A 156 12.02 17.04 -11.07
N ASP A 157 12.85 18.03 -11.39
CA ASP A 157 13.03 18.59 -12.74
C ASP A 157 14.11 17.79 -13.47
N LEU A 158 13.71 16.81 -14.27
CA LEU A 158 14.62 15.84 -14.89
C LEU A 158 15.04 16.21 -16.31
N ASN A 159 14.34 17.18 -16.91
CA ASN A 159 14.66 17.70 -18.24
C ASN A 159 15.22 19.14 -18.20
N ASP A 160 15.49 19.66 -17.00
CA ASP A 160 16.00 21.01 -16.72
C ASP A 160 15.12 22.13 -17.34
N ASP A 161 13.79 21.93 -17.35
CA ASP A 161 12.85 22.92 -17.88
C ASP A 161 12.30 23.89 -16.81
N LEU A 162 12.79 23.78 -15.58
CA LEU A 162 12.39 24.53 -14.38
C LEU A 162 10.97 24.21 -13.91
N ILE A 163 10.35 23.13 -14.40
CA ILE A 163 8.98 22.76 -14.07
C ILE A 163 8.92 21.28 -13.69
N CYS A 164 8.83 20.99 -12.40
CA CYS A 164 8.49 19.66 -11.91
C CYS A 164 7.07 19.27 -12.29
N ASN A 165 6.94 18.28 -13.18
CA ASN A 165 5.65 17.77 -13.60
C ASN A 165 5.71 16.28 -13.99
N LEU A 166 4.56 15.73 -14.40
CA LEU A 166 4.46 14.30 -14.73
C LEU A 166 5.37 13.88 -15.90
N TYR A 167 5.79 14.81 -16.74
CA TYR A 167 6.77 14.57 -17.80
C TYR A 167 8.12 14.15 -17.21
N ASP A 168 8.58 14.81 -16.15
CA ASP A 168 9.81 14.45 -15.45
C ASP A 168 9.72 13.06 -14.83
N PHE A 169 8.61 12.80 -14.13
CA PHE A 169 8.38 11.48 -13.57
C PHE A 169 8.37 10.39 -14.65
N SER A 170 7.87 10.68 -15.84
CA SER A 170 7.92 9.73 -16.97
C SER A 170 9.34 9.46 -17.49
N ILE A 171 10.26 10.44 -17.38
CA ILE A 171 11.68 10.25 -17.69
C ILE A 171 12.28 9.28 -16.68
N LEU A 172 11.96 9.44 -15.39
CA LEU A 172 12.43 8.55 -14.34
C LEU A 172 11.96 7.11 -14.56
N LEU A 173 10.66 6.92 -14.83
CA LEU A 173 10.08 5.61 -15.14
C LEU A 173 10.66 4.97 -16.41
N TYR A 174 11.04 5.78 -17.40
CA TYR A 174 11.70 5.29 -18.61
C TYR A 174 13.11 4.76 -18.33
N LEU A 175 13.79 5.29 -17.31
CA LEU A 175 15.17 4.93 -16.97
C LEU A 175 15.28 3.66 -16.13
N ILE A 176 14.18 3.26 -15.46
CA ILE A 176 14.09 2.00 -14.72
C ILE A 176 14.30 0.82 -15.66
N ASP A 177 15.17 -0.10 -15.25
CA ASP A 177 15.58 -1.32 -15.96
C ASP A 177 16.15 -1.07 -17.38
N SER A 178 16.34 0.19 -17.80
CA SER A 178 16.68 0.50 -19.19
C SER A 178 18.18 0.79 -19.39
N VAL A 179 18.90 1.29 -18.39
CA VAL A 179 20.37 1.44 -18.39
C VAL A 179 20.89 1.60 -16.95
N GLY A 180 22.02 0.97 -16.60
CA GLY A 180 22.80 1.41 -15.44
C GLY A 180 23.38 2.81 -15.66
N LEU A 181 23.39 3.63 -14.60
CA LEU A 181 23.97 4.97 -14.49
C LEU A 181 25.43 5.04 -14.99
#